data_AF-A0A9P3UV01-F1
#
_entry.id   AF-A0A9P3UV01-F1
#
_cell.length_a   1.000
_cell.length_b   1.000
_cell.length_c   1.000
_cell.angle_alpha   90.00
_cell.angle_beta   90.00
_cell.angle_gamma   90.00
#
_symmetry.space_group_name_H-M   'P 1'
#
loop_
_entity.id
_entity.type
_entity.pdbx_description
1 polymer ?
#
loop_
_entity_poly.entity_id
_entity_poly.type
_entity_poly.pdbx_seq_one_letter_code
_entity_poly.pdbx_strand_id
1 'polypeptide(L)'
;METGYDKEQAKKTIERLMEEDKAEDEKCLHELLKEPEWLDSVRIKEIVKNKAFSLVYADDKGHATDEECIFTVYGALSKKDLPPIKLAVKQLDQSKLRFLKQSIRLDGLGMTQFRDAVDAAAAVCDLFDRVFEEGALERWKDGLLGDEEKLLDMSNKLVTHVNDAIGQQHIPFDSGIDPLGVMDSLLQKGYIRTEDNMVQYSEGKRGPDGKRR
;
A
#
# COMPACT_ATOMS: atom_id res chain seq x y z
N MET A 1 -27.27 6.04 -20.35
CA MET A 1 -27.58 4.78 -19.65
C MET A 1 -26.24 4.15 -19.32
N GLU A 2 -25.76 4.36 -18.10
CA GLU A 2 -24.55 3.70 -17.60
C GLU A 2 -24.83 2.20 -17.56
N THR A 3 -24.09 1.42 -18.33
CA THR A 3 -24.01 -0.02 -18.17
C THR A 3 -23.56 -0.28 -16.74
N GLY A 4 -24.47 -0.75 -15.89
CA GLY A 4 -24.18 -1.02 -14.48
C GLY A 4 -22.94 -1.90 -14.37
N TYR A 5 -22.00 -1.50 -13.51
CA TYR A 5 -20.81 -2.27 -13.19
C TYR A 5 -21.20 -3.68 -12.75
N ASP A 6 -20.77 -4.70 -13.49
CA ASP A 6 -21.07 -6.09 -13.19
C ASP A 6 -20.21 -6.57 -12.02
N LYS A 7 -20.73 -6.39 -10.80
CA LYS A 7 -20.07 -6.80 -9.55
C LYS A 7 -19.79 -8.31 -9.52
N GLU A 8 -20.67 -9.12 -10.11
CA GLU A 8 -20.53 -10.58 -10.09
C GLU A 8 -19.38 -11.03 -11.01
N GLN A 9 -19.29 -10.45 -12.19
CA GLN A 9 -18.18 -10.70 -13.10
C GLN A 9 -16.84 -10.19 -12.53
N ALA A 10 -16.85 -9.04 -11.86
CA ALA A 10 -15.68 -8.52 -11.17
C ALA A 10 -15.21 -9.45 -10.05
N LYS A 11 -16.14 -9.92 -9.21
CA LYS A 11 -15.85 -10.90 -8.15
C LYS A 11 -15.22 -12.18 -8.70
N LYS A 12 -15.83 -12.80 -9.72
CA LYS A 12 -15.29 -14.01 -10.38
C LYS A 12 -13.90 -13.77 -10.98
N THR A 13 -13.68 -12.57 -11.50
CA THR A 13 -12.36 -12.20 -12.05
C THR A 13 -11.32 -12.14 -10.94
N ILE A 14 -11.65 -11.55 -9.79
CA ILE A 14 -10.74 -11.47 -8.64
C ILE A 14 -10.46 -12.86 -8.08
N GLU A 15 -11.49 -13.69 -7.83
CA GLU A 15 -11.32 -15.07 -7.34
C GLU A 15 -10.38 -15.88 -8.25
N ARG A 16 -10.56 -15.76 -9.57
CA ARG A 16 -9.67 -16.42 -10.53
C ARG A 16 -8.22 -15.92 -10.44
N LEU A 17 -8.01 -14.62 -10.25
CA LEU A 17 -6.65 -14.06 -10.10
C LEU A 17 -5.98 -14.55 -8.81
N MET A 18 -6.74 -14.66 -7.73
CA MET A 18 -6.24 -15.21 -6.45
C MET A 18 -5.78 -16.67 -6.60
N GLU A 19 -6.54 -17.50 -7.30
CA GLU A 19 -6.18 -18.90 -7.54
C GLU A 19 -4.98 -19.05 -8.49
N GLU A 20 -4.86 -18.18 -9.51
CA GLU A 20 -3.69 -18.15 -10.39
C GLU A 20 -2.41 -17.82 -9.62
N ASP A 21 -2.46 -16.82 -8.75
CA ASP A 21 -1.27 -16.30 -8.04
C ASP A 21 -0.88 -17.14 -6.83
N LYS A 22 -1.84 -17.87 -6.23
CA LYS A 22 -1.55 -18.89 -5.22
C LYS A 22 -0.63 -19.99 -5.76
N ALA A 23 -0.66 -20.27 -7.07
CA ALA A 23 0.24 -21.23 -7.69
C ALA A 23 1.67 -20.68 -7.89
N GLU A 24 1.86 -19.36 -7.77
CA GLU A 24 3.14 -18.66 -7.94
C GLU A 24 3.82 -18.30 -6.60
N ASP A 25 3.29 -18.81 -5.47
CA ASP A 25 3.85 -18.67 -4.11
C ASP A 25 3.90 -17.22 -3.58
N GLU A 26 2.98 -16.36 -4.02
CA GLU A 26 2.81 -15.04 -3.42
C GLU A 26 2.10 -15.14 -2.06
N LYS A 27 2.72 -14.59 -1.01
CA LYS A 27 2.11 -14.50 0.33
C LYS A 27 0.89 -13.58 0.31
N CYS A 28 -0.28 -14.21 0.18
CA CYS A 28 -1.54 -13.52 0.19
C CYS A 28 -1.93 -13.12 1.62
N LEU A 29 -2.28 -11.85 1.84
CA LEU A 29 -2.56 -11.33 3.18
C LEU A 29 -3.73 -12.06 3.88
N HIS A 30 -4.70 -12.55 3.10
CA HIS A 30 -5.86 -13.28 3.61
C HIS A 30 -5.55 -14.68 4.16
N GLU A 31 -4.32 -15.18 3.97
CA GLU A 31 -3.85 -16.44 4.54
C GLU A 31 -3.07 -16.24 5.83
N LEU A 32 -2.60 -15.02 6.10
CA LEU A 32 -1.71 -14.71 7.23
C LEU A 32 -2.27 -15.21 8.58
N LEU A 33 -3.53 -14.89 8.88
CA LEU A 33 -4.15 -15.28 10.15
C LEU A 33 -4.51 -16.78 10.24
N LYS A 34 -4.41 -17.52 9.14
CA LYS A 34 -4.65 -18.97 9.11
C LYS A 34 -3.41 -19.76 9.54
N GLU A 35 -2.25 -19.11 9.51
CA GLU A 35 -0.98 -19.67 9.96
C GLU A 35 -0.66 -19.16 11.36
N PRO A 36 -1.04 -19.86 12.45
CA PRO A 36 -0.93 -19.33 13.81
C PRO A 36 0.50 -18.92 14.23
N GLU A 37 1.51 -19.47 13.56
CA GLU A 37 2.94 -19.22 13.81
C GLU A 37 3.47 -17.99 13.04
N TRP A 38 2.65 -17.29 12.24
CA TRP A 38 3.10 -16.15 11.45
C TRP A 38 3.73 -15.05 12.31
N LEU A 39 3.22 -14.87 13.54
CA LEU A 39 3.74 -13.92 14.52
C LEU A 39 5.18 -14.23 14.94
N ASP A 40 5.53 -15.51 15.01
CA ASP A 40 6.87 -15.94 15.36
C ASP A 40 7.85 -15.67 14.21
N SER A 41 7.34 -15.62 12.97
CA SER A 41 8.11 -15.42 11.73
C SER A 41 8.40 -13.96 11.36
N VAL A 42 7.87 -12.97 12.10
CA VAL A 42 8.01 -11.54 11.77
C VAL A 42 8.53 -10.70 12.92
N ARG A 43 9.24 -9.62 12.62
CA ARG A 43 9.73 -8.62 13.58
C ARG A 43 9.51 -7.21 13.06
N ILE A 44 9.36 -6.27 13.99
CA ILE A 44 9.39 -4.84 13.66
C ILE A 44 10.83 -4.38 13.79
N LYS A 45 11.36 -3.80 12.72
CA LYS A 45 12.71 -3.27 12.67
C LYS A 45 12.68 -1.77 12.48
N GLU A 46 13.42 -1.06 13.31
CA GLU A 46 13.67 0.36 13.15
C GLU A 46 14.64 0.58 11.97
N ILE A 47 14.18 1.29 10.94
CA ILE A 47 14.96 1.62 9.74
C ILE A 47 15.59 3.02 9.89
N VAL A 48 14.82 3.96 10.44
CA VAL A 48 15.30 5.30 10.78
C VAL A 48 14.94 5.57 12.24
N LYS A 49 15.97 5.91 13.02
CA LYS A 49 15.86 6.14 14.46
C LYS A 49 14.65 7.02 14.81
N ASN A 50 13.69 6.44 15.52
CA ASN A 50 12.42 7.01 15.98
C ASN A 50 11.53 7.60 14.87
N LYS A 51 11.67 7.16 13.62
CA LYS A 51 10.96 7.76 12.47
C LYS A 51 10.36 6.77 11.49
N ALA A 52 11.05 5.68 11.18
CA ALA A 52 10.61 4.72 10.18
C ALA A 52 10.88 3.30 10.65
N PHE A 53 9.90 2.44 10.44
CA PHE A 53 9.87 1.07 10.93
C PHE A 53 9.27 0.18 9.85
N SER A 54 9.86 -1.00 9.63
CA SER A 54 9.39 -2.00 8.67
C SER A 54 9.06 -3.30 9.38
N LEU A 55 8.07 -4.01 8.84
CA LEU A 55 7.84 -5.41 9.19
C LEU A 55 8.80 -6.26 8.36
N VAL A 56 9.64 -7.05 9.02
CA VAL A 56 10.66 -7.90 8.39
C VAL A 56 10.51 -9.34 8.87
N TYR A 57 11.09 -10.28 8.13
CA TYR A 57 11.13 -11.68 8.58
C TYR A 57 12.05 -11.86 9.79
N ALA A 58 11.82 -12.94 10.53
CA ALA A 58 12.68 -13.44 11.59
C ALA A 58 13.59 -14.57 11.05
N ASP A 59 14.85 -14.61 11.48
CA ASP A 59 15.74 -15.75 11.23
C ASP A 59 15.40 -16.95 12.14
N ASP A 60 16.07 -18.10 11.94
CA ASP A 60 15.89 -19.32 12.75
C ASP A 60 16.16 -19.11 14.26
N LYS A 61 16.80 -17.99 14.64
CA LYS A 61 17.09 -17.60 16.02
C LYS A 61 16.09 -16.56 16.55
N GLY A 62 15.12 -16.16 15.74
CA GLY A 62 14.11 -15.18 16.07
C GLY A 62 14.58 -13.72 16.00
N HIS A 63 15.70 -13.42 15.34
CA HIS A 63 16.18 -12.06 15.11
C HIS A 63 15.62 -11.46 13.82
N ALA A 64 15.43 -10.14 13.81
CA ALA A 64 14.99 -9.40 12.63
C ALA A 64 16.02 -9.50 11.48
N THR A 65 15.56 -9.84 10.28
CA THR A 65 16.39 -9.88 9.07
C THR A 65 16.43 -8.52 8.37
N ASP A 66 17.05 -8.47 7.18
CA ASP A 66 17.00 -7.32 6.26
C ASP A 66 15.87 -7.45 5.21
N GLU A 67 15.08 -8.53 5.25
CA GLU A 67 14.06 -8.82 4.24
C GLU A 67 12.68 -8.37 4.72
N GLU A 68 12.08 -7.43 3.99
CA GLU A 68 10.74 -6.90 4.29
C GLU A 68 9.63 -7.89 3.95
N CYS A 69 8.59 -7.90 4.78
CA CYS A 69 7.39 -8.67 4.49
C CYS A 69 6.53 -7.93 3.47
N ILE A 70 6.35 -8.54 2.30
CA ILE A 70 5.47 -8.04 1.23
C ILE A 70 4.24 -8.94 1.18
N PHE A 71 3.06 -8.32 1.17
CA PHE A 71 1.78 -9.04 1.10
C PHE A 71 0.96 -8.60 -0.10
N THR A 72 0.28 -9.56 -0.73
CA THR A 72 -0.66 -9.29 -1.82
C THR A 72 -2.10 -9.26 -1.30
N VAL A 73 -2.87 -8.25 -1.73
CA VAL A 73 -4.31 -8.12 -1.45
C VAL A 73 -5.06 -7.91 -2.76
N TYR A 74 -6.16 -8.64 -2.95
CA TYR A 74 -6.99 -8.55 -4.15
C TYR A 74 -8.32 -7.88 -3.83
N GLY A 75 -8.71 -6.89 -4.64
CA GLY A 75 -10.00 -6.24 -4.50
C GLY A 75 -10.34 -5.38 -5.72
N ALA A 76 -11.60 -4.97 -5.80
CA ALA A 76 -12.05 -4.04 -6.82
C ALA A 76 -11.69 -2.61 -6.41
N LEU A 77 -11.12 -1.83 -7.34
CA LEU A 77 -10.81 -0.43 -7.10
C LEU A 77 -12.10 0.40 -7.05
N SER A 78 -12.53 0.83 -5.85
CA SER A 78 -13.77 1.57 -5.65
C SER A 78 -13.56 3.09 -5.58
N LYS A 79 -12.38 3.53 -5.14
CA LYS A 79 -11.96 4.94 -5.16
C LYS A 79 -10.47 5.04 -5.43
N LYS A 80 -10.05 6.11 -6.08
CA LYS A 80 -8.63 6.39 -6.33
C LYS A 80 -8.35 7.89 -6.36
N ASP A 81 -7.21 8.25 -5.82
CA ASP A 81 -6.57 9.56 -5.94
C ASP A 81 -5.11 9.29 -6.33
N LEU A 82 -4.87 9.19 -7.64
CA LEU A 82 -3.60 8.76 -8.22
C LEU A 82 -3.09 9.82 -9.20
N PRO A 83 -1.77 9.86 -9.46
CA PRO A 83 -1.22 10.69 -10.52
C PRO A 83 -1.84 10.41 -11.91
N PRO A 84 -1.71 11.33 -12.89
CA PRO A 84 -0.84 12.50 -12.88
C PRO A 84 -1.33 13.62 -11.96
N ILE A 85 -0.39 14.29 -11.30
CA ILE A 85 -0.67 15.48 -10.49
C ILE A 85 -0.97 16.63 -11.45
N LYS A 86 -2.26 16.96 -11.61
CA LYS A 86 -2.73 18.04 -12.48
C LYS A 86 -2.84 19.39 -11.76
N LEU A 87 -2.30 19.48 -10.55
CA LEU A 87 -2.42 20.68 -9.72
C LEU A 87 -1.56 21.80 -10.31
N ALA A 88 -2.16 22.98 -10.45
CA ALA A 88 -1.42 24.16 -10.88
C ALA A 88 -0.47 24.60 -9.75
N VAL A 89 0.74 25.08 -10.10
CA VAL A 89 1.76 25.58 -9.16
C VAL A 89 1.18 26.55 -8.11
N LYS A 90 0.18 27.37 -8.49
CA LYS A 90 -0.48 28.33 -7.61
C LYS A 90 -1.33 27.71 -6.49
N GLN A 91 -1.70 26.44 -6.62
CA GLN A 91 -2.54 25.70 -5.66
C GLN A 91 -1.71 24.93 -4.63
N LEU A 92 -0.46 24.57 -4.96
CA LEU A 92 0.47 23.95 -4.04
C LEU A 92 1.33 25.01 -3.36
N ASP A 93 1.04 25.28 -2.09
CA ASP A 93 2.03 25.87 -1.20
C ASP A 93 2.98 24.79 -0.66
N GLN A 94 4.20 25.18 -0.27
CA GLN A 94 5.20 24.23 0.24
C GLN A 94 4.77 23.53 1.53
N SER A 95 3.90 24.17 2.32
CA SER A 95 3.42 23.62 3.59
C SER A 95 2.50 22.41 3.38
N LYS A 96 1.84 22.34 2.22
CA LYS A 96 0.95 21.26 1.81
C LYS A 96 1.68 20.05 1.23
N LEU A 97 2.94 20.20 0.81
CA LEU A 97 3.72 19.09 0.20
C LEU A 97 3.77 17.85 1.09
N ARG A 98 3.95 18.04 2.41
CA ARG A 98 3.99 16.93 3.38
C ARG A 98 2.70 16.11 3.48
N PHE A 99 1.59 16.66 2.99
CA PHE A 99 0.27 16.01 3.03
C PHE A 99 -0.12 15.40 1.69
N LEU A 100 0.69 15.60 0.64
CA LEU A 100 0.43 15.02 -0.65
C LEU A 100 0.66 13.52 -0.59
N LYS A 101 -0.41 12.79 -0.92
CA LYS A 101 -0.43 11.34 -0.97
C LYS A 101 -1.18 10.89 -2.21
N GLN A 102 -0.80 9.74 -2.70
CA GLN A 102 -1.60 8.94 -3.62
C GLN A 102 -2.33 7.89 -2.80
N SER A 103 -3.58 7.62 -3.13
CA SER A 103 -4.40 6.68 -2.37
C SER A 103 -5.36 5.89 -3.25
N ILE A 104 -5.67 4.69 -2.80
CA ILE A 104 -6.68 3.83 -3.38
C ILE A 104 -7.57 3.26 -2.29
N ARG A 105 -8.79 2.91 -2.67
CA ARG A 105 -9.70 2.14 -1.85
C ARG A 105 -10.07 0.87 -2.59
N LEU A 106 -9.90 -0.26 -1.92
CA LEU A 106 -10.36 -1.55 -2.40
C LEU A 106 -11.69 -1.93 -1.75
N ASP A 107 -12.53 -2.56 -2.55
CA ASP A 107 -13.79 -3.19 -2.18
C ASP A 107 -13.69 -4.70 -2.46
N GLY A 108 -14.04 -5.52 -1.47
CA GLY A 108 -14.02 -6.96 -1.55
C GLY A 108 -15.22 -7.58 -2.25
N LEU A 109 -16.25 -6.80 -2.61
CA LEU A 109 -17.47 -7.28 -3.26
C LEU A 109 -18.11 -8.49 -2.53
N GLY A 110 -18.07 -8.46 -1.19
CA GLY A 110 -18.58 -9.52 -0.32
C GLY A 110 -17.74 -10.81 -0.28
N MET A 111 -16.50 -10.81 -0.77
CA MET A 111 -15.59 -11.96 -0.65
C MET A 111 -15.10 -12.12 0.80
N THR A 112 -15.16 -13.34 1.32
CA THR A 112 -14.64 -13.67 2.66
C THR A 112 -13.12 -13.51 2.73
N GLN A 113 -12.41 -13.88 1.66
CA GLN A 113 -10.95 -13.73 1.60
C GLN A 113 -10.52 -12.26 1.69
N PHE A 114 -11.30 -11.32 1.11
CA PHE A 114 -11.00 -9.90 1.26
C PHE A 114 -11.17 -9.45 2.71
N ARG A 115 -12.26 -9.90 3.37
CA ARG A 115 -12.48 -9.61 4.79
C ARG A 115 -11.33 -10.17 5.66
N ASP A 116 -10.92 -11.40 5.41
CA ASP A 116 -9.77 -12.02 6.07
C ASP A 116 -8.49 -11.17 5.87
N ALA A 117 -8.27 -10.62 4.67
CA ALA A 117 -7.13 -9.74 4.39
C ALA A 117 -7.20 -8.42 5.18
N VAL A 118 -8.39 -7.81 5.31
CA VAL A 118 -8.56 -6.59 6.11
C VAL A 118 -8.33 -6.86 7.60
N ASP A 119 -8.83 -7.99 8.10
CA ASP A 119 -8.60 -8.43 9.48
C ASP A 119 -7.11 -8.72 9.73
N ALA A 120 -6.41 -9.33 8.76
CA ALA A 120 -4.97 -9.56 8.81
C ALA A 120 -4.18 -8.24 8.79
N ALA A 121 -4.57 -7.26 7.96
CA ALA A 121 -3.94 -5.94 7.93
C ALA A 121 -4.08 -5.24 9.30
N ALA A 122 -5.26 -5.31 9.91
CA ALA A 122 -5.49 -4.78 11.25
C ALA A 122 -4.59 -5.46 12.29
N ALA A 123 -4.46 -6.79 12.25
CA ALA A 123 -3.58 -7.54 13.14
C ALA A 123 -2.09 -7.17 12.96
N VAL A 124 -1.65 -6.88 11.74
CA VAL A 124 -0.31 -6.34 11.48
C VAL A 124 -0.15 -4.98 12.15
N CYS A 125 -1.12 -4.07 12.02
CA CYS A 125 -1.09 -2.78 12.70
C CYS A 125 -1.07 -2.91 14.24
N ASP A 126 -1.80 -3.88 14.80
CA ASP A 126 -1.78 -4.18 16.23
C ASP A 126 -0.38 -4.61 16.72
N LEU A 127 0.47 -5.19 15.86
CA LEU A 127 1.86 -5.47 16.22
C LEU A 127 2.66 -4.19 16.40
N PHE A 128 2.44 -3.21 15.53
CA PHE A 128 3.07 -1.90 15.68
C PHE A 128 2.60 -1.26 16.99
N ASP A 129 1.31 -1.29 17.33
CA ASP A 129 0.81 -0.72 18.60
C ASP A 129 1.50 -1.29 19.86
N ARG A 130 2.08 -2.49 19.81
CA ARG A 130 2.85 -3.07 20.95
C ARG A 130 4.26 -2.51 21.10
N VAL A 131 4.81 -1.90 20.05
CA VAL A 131 6.18 -1.38 20.01
C VAL A 131 6.22 0.10 20.39
N PHE A 132 5.15 0.84 20.13
CA PHE A 132 5.10 2.29 20.36
C PHE A 132 4.31 2.63 21.62
N GLU A 133 4.58 3.82 22.17
CA GLU A 133 3.80 4.36 23.27
C GLU A 133 2.33 4.58 22.86
N GLU A 134 1.41 4.45 23.81
CA GLU A 134 -0.01 4.66 23.57
C GLU A 134 -0.26 6.05 22.95
N GLY A 135 -0.94 6.08 21.80
CA GLY A 135 -1.25 7.32 21.08
C GLY A 135 -0.14 7.84 20.15
N ALA A 136 1.00 7.16 20.04
CA ALA A 136 2.06 7.53 19.09
C ALA A 136 1.74 7.11 17.64
N LEU A 137 0.88 6.11 17.45
CA LEU A 137 0.42 5.65 16.14
C LEU A 137 -1.01 6.11 15.83
N GLU A 138 -1.29 6.37 14.56
CA GLU A 138 -2.66 6.55 14.12
C GLU A 138 -3.39 5.20 14.22
N ARG A 139 -4.45 5.16 15.02
CA ARG A 139 -5.26 3.96 15.18
C ARG A 139 -5.79 3.48 13.83
N TRP A 140 -5.69 2.17 13.60
CA TRP A 140 -6.30 1.52 12.45
C TRP A 140 -7.79 1.88 12.34
N LYS A 141 -8.23 2.22 11.13
CA LYS A 141 -9.62 2.55 10.82
C LYS A 141 -10.05 1.71 9.63
N ASP A 142 -10.96 0.77 9.87
CA ASP A 142 -11.65 0.08 8.79
C ASP A 142 -12.39 1.11 7.93
N GLY A 143 -12.21 1.03 6.60
CA GLY A 143 -13.17 1.65 5.70
C GLY A 143 -14.44 0.82 5.74
N LEU A 144 -15.60 1.45 5.89
CA LEU A 144 -16.90 0.75 5.91
C LEU A 144 -17.77 1.25 4.76
N LEU A 145 -18.41 0.31 4.05
CA LEU A 145 -19.50 0.59 3.10
C LEU A 145 -20.80 0.01 3.68
N GLY A 146 -21.61 0.86 4.30
CA GLY A 146 -22.74 0.38 5.10
C GLY A 146 -22.27 -0.29 6.40
N ASP A 147 -23.08 -1.21 6.93
CA ASP A 147 -22.86 -1.78 8.27
C ASP A 147 -21.99 -3.05 8.29
N GLU A 148 -21.74 -3.70 7.14
CA GLU A 148 -21.09 -5.02 7.10
C GLU A 148 -19.93 -5.15 6.08
N GLU A 149 -19.85 -4.29 5.06
CA GLU A 149 -18.80 -4.41 4.04
C GLU A 149 -17.54 -3.65 4.45
N LYS A 150 -16.46 -4.39 4.67
CA LYS A 150 -15.13 -3.83 4.89
C LYS A 150 -14.53 -3.33 3.58
N LEU A 151 -13.87 -2.18 3.65
CA LEU A 151 -13.08 -1.55 2.61
C LEU A 151 -11.66 -1.38 3.11
N LEU A 152 -10.69 -1.44 2.20
CA LEU A 152 -9.29 -1.22 2.52
C LEU A 152 -8.82 0.08 1.89
N ASP A 153 -8.58 1.10 2.73
CA ASP A 153 -7.97 2.35 2.32
C ASP A 153 -6.44 2.24 2.43
N MET A 154 -5.74 2.48 1.32
CA MET A 154 -4.28 2.48 1.27
C MET A 154 -3.79 3.80 0.72
N SER A 155 -2.71 4.33 1.28
CA SER A 155 -2.10 5.56 0.78
C SER A 155 -0.60 5.59 0.96
N ASN A 156 0.09 6.19 0.00
CA ASN A 156 1.52 6.43 0.07
C ASN A 156 1.80 7.93 -0.10
N LYS A 157 2.77 8.46 0.65
CA LYS A 157 3.22 9.85 0.50
C LYS A 157 3.95 9.99 -0.84
N LEU A 158 3.73 11.13 -1.50
CA LEU A 158 4.43 11.42 -2.76
C LEU A 158 5.86 11.93 -2.52
N VAL A 159 6.12 12.50 -1.34
CA VAL A 159 7.40 13.11 -0.97
C VAL A 159 7.64 12.97 0.53
N THR A 160 8.89 12.96 0.93
CA THR A 160 9.36 12.91 2.32
C THR A 160 10.26 14.12 2.61
N HIS A 161 10.23 14.65 3.83
CA HIS A 161 11.12 15.76 4.21
C HIS A 161 12.57 15.26 4.32
N VAL A 162 13.55 16.05 3.89
CA VAL A 162 14.98 15.64 3.85
C VAL A 162 15.52 15.21 5.22
N ASN A 163 15.03 15.82 6.30
CA ASN A 163 15.41 15.44 7.67
C ASN A 163 14.88 14.05 8.09
N ASP A 164 13.87 13.53 7.40
CA ASP A 164 13.27 12.22 7.65
C ASP A 164 13.79 11.16 6.67
N ALA A 165 14.46 11.59 5.59
CA ALA A 165 15.04 10.75 4.55
C ALA A 165 16.59 10.83 4.56
N ILE A 166 17.20 10.86 5.76
CA ILE A 166 18.65 11.00 5.92
C ILE A 166 19.36 9.82 5.24
N GLY A 167 20.27 10.13 4.31
CA GLY A 167 21.03 9.13 3.56
C GLY A 167 20.30 8.54 2.35
N GLN A 168 19.03 8.89 2.11
CA GLN A 168 18.30 8.50 0.92
C GLN A 168 18.56 9.49 -0.23
N GLN A 169 18.55 8.99 -1.46
CA GLN A 169 18.74 9.79 -2.66
C GLN A 169 17.40 10.27 -3.23
N HIS A 170 17.41 11.47 -3.81
CA HIS A 170 16.24 11.98 -4.49
C HIS A 170 16.05 11.28 -5.84
N ILE A 171 14.86 10.70 -6.03
CA ILE A 171 14.38 10.13 -7.29
C ILE A 171 13.46 11.16 -7.97
N PRO A 172 13.81 11.67 -9.17
CA PRO A 172 12.97 12.61 -9.89
C PRO A 172 11.58 12.05 -10.23
N PHE A 173 10.59 12.93 -10.41
CA PHE A 173 9.29 12.50 -10.93
C PHE A 173 9.36 12.11 -12.41
N ASP A 174 8.71 11.02 -12.78
CA ASP A 174 8.48 10.69 -14.18
C ASP A 174 7.34 11.53 -14.77
N SER A 175 7.31 11.65 -16.11
CA SER A 175 6.28 12.41 -16.82
C SER A 175 4.85 11.85 -16.68
N GLY A 176 4.70 10.58 -16.27
CA GLY A 176 3.40 9.99 -15.98
C GLY A 176 2.83 10.47 -14.64
N ILE A 177 3.69 10.85 -13.70
CA ILE A 177 3.32 11.35 -12.37
C ILE A 177 3.28 12.88 -12.33
N ASP A 178 4.30 13.56 -12.87
CA ASP A 178 4.40 15.02 -12.91
C ASP A 178 4.61 15.52 -14.36
N PRO A 179 3.56 15.46 -15.21
CA PRO A 179 3.68 15.81 -16.63
C PRO A 179 4.06 17.27 -16.88
N LEU A 180 3.90 18.15 -15.88
CA LEU A 180 4.16 19.58 -15.99
C LEU A 180 5.45 20.01 -15.26
N GLY A 181 6.18 19.08 -14.63
CA GLY A 181 7.38 19.38 -13.84
C GLY A 181 7.10 20.27 -12.62
N VAL A 182 5.84 20.35 -12.19
CA VAL A 182 5.41 21.24 -11.11
C VAL A 182 5.92 20.73 -9.77
N MET A 183 5.83 19.42 -9.53
CA MET A 183 6.30 18.81 -8.30
C MET A 183 7.82 18.92 -8.21
N ASP A 184 8.55 18.54 -9.26
CA ASP A 184 10.01 18.65 -9.30
C ASP A 184 10.46 20.10 -9.03
N SER A 185 9.76 21.09 -9.60
CA SER A 185 10.07 22.51 -9.36
C SER A 185 9.84 22.96 -7.91
N LEU A 186 8.91 22.32 -7.18
CA LEU A 186 8.53 22.67 -5.82
C LEU A 186 9.41 21.98 -4.75
N LEU A 187 10.11 20.89 -5.11
CA LEU A 187 11.01 20.15 -4.22
C LEU A 187 12.26 20.95 -3.77
N GLN A 188 12.51 22.14 -4.33
CA GLN A 188 13.69 22.98 -4.07
C GLN A 188 13.91 23.40 -2.59
N LYS A 189 13.06 23.01 -1.64
CA LYS A 189 13.16 23.42 -0.22
C LYS A 189 12.84 22.31 0.78
N GLY A 190 13.63 21.24 0.76
CA GLY A 190 13.67 20.29 1.88
C GLY A 190 12.71 19.12 1.79
N TYR A 191 12.12 18.86 0.62
CA TYR A 191 11.43 17.60 0.35
C TYR A 191 12.15 16.86 -0.76
N ILE A 192 12.19 15.53 -0.66
CA ILE A 192 12.69 14.64 -1.68
C ILE A 192 11.70 13.49 -1.86
N ARG A 193 11.63 12.97 -3.08
CA ARG A 193 10.99 11.68 -3.36
C ARG A 193 12.04 10.58 -3.25
N THR A 194 11.71 9.50 -2.57
CA THR A 194 12.59 8.33 -2.38
C THR A 194 11.88 7.04 -2.81
N GLU A 195 12.55 5.89 -2.70
CA GLU A 195 11.98 4.59 -3.07
C GLU A 195 10.67 4.31 -2.32
N ASP A 196 10.61 4.65 -1.03
CA ASP A 196 9.41 4.52 -0.19
C ASP A 196 8.20 5.32 -0.72
N ASN A 197 8.44 6.37 -1.50
CA ASN A 197 7.38 7.20 -2.10
C ASN A 197 6.91 6.69 -3.47
N MET A 198 7.52 5.61 -3.98
CA MET A 198 7.17 5.05 -5.28
C MET A 198 5.97 4.12 -5.19
N VAL A 199 5.09 4.21 -6.18
CA VAL A 199 4.03 3.23 -6.41
C VAL A 199 4.21 2.73 -7.83
N GLN A 200 4.32 1.42 -7.96
CA GLN A 200 4.44 0.76 -9.25
C GLN A 200 3.04 0.43 -9.79
N TYR A 201 2.79 0.83 -11.03
CA TYR A 201 1.53 0.57 -11.72
C TYR A 201 1.78 -0.43 -12.83
N SER A 202 1.11 -1.57 -12.76
CA SER A 202 1.20 -2.63 -13.76
C SER A 202 -0.18 -2.94 -14.30
N GLU A 203 -0.26 -3.19 -15.60
CA GLU A 203 -1.47 -3.67 -16.28
C GLU A 203 -1.19 -5.10 -16.74
N GLY A 204 -1.89 -6.07 -16.14
CA GLY A 204 -1.79 -7.46 -16.58
C GLY A 204 -2.45 -7.64 -17.94
N LYS A 205 -1.68 -8.09 -18.93
CA LYS A 205 -2.18 -8.41 -20.27
C LYS A 205 -2.16 -9.91 -20.46
N ARG A 206 -3.17 -10.44 -21.15
CA ARG A 206 -3.16 -11.84 -21.60
C ARG A 206 -2.46 -11.92 -22.94
N GLY A 207 -1.40 -12.72 -22.98
CA GLY A 207 -0.72 -13.08 -24.22
C GLY A 207 -1.58 -14.00 -25.10
N PRO A 208 -1.20 -14.21 -26.37
CA PRO A 208 -1.87 -15.15 -27.27
C PRO A 208 -1.83 -16.61 -26.78
N ASP A 209 -0.89 -16.91 -25.89
CA ASP A 209 -0.72 -18.19 -25.18
C ASP A 209 -1.68 -18.35 -23.99
N GLY A 210 -2.54 -17.36 -23.73
CA GLY A 210 -3.46 -17.33 -22.59
C GLY A 210 -2.79 -16.99 -21.25
N LYS A 211 -1.45 -16.82 -21.21
CA LYS A 211 -0.71 -16.50 -19.99
C LYS A 211 -0.78 -15.01 -19.68
N ARG A 212 -0.81 -14.67 -18.40
CA ARG A 212 -0.73 -13.30 -17.90
C ARG A 212 0.73 -12.83 -17.97
N ARG A 213 0.95 -11.60 -18.45
CA ARG A 213 2.25 -10.90 -18.48
C ARG A 213 2.07 -9.46 -18.07
#